data_AF-A0A4P9K465-F1
#
_entry.id   AF-A0A4P9K465-F1
#
_cell.length_a   1.000
_cell.length_b   1.000
_cell.length_c   1.000
_cell.angle_alpha   90.00
_cell.angle_beta   90.00
_cell.angle_gamma   90.00
#
_symmetry.space_group_name_H-M   'P 1'
#
loop_
_entity.id
_entity.type
_entity.pdbx_description
1 polymer ?
#
loop_
_entity_poly.entity_id
_entity_poly.type
_entity_poly.pdbx_seq_one_letter_code
_entity_poly.pdbx_strand_id
1 'polypeptide(L)'
;MSQATQDNRLFFRFDVRVGYYMEPVSENGLCMHIDRQSLISDHDYQLIVKESESLHELLNDETHKNSGSSVVFIELHQKLQFMVFLLEAIMHGEPIQDSDALNHWVSLNNTLSAPHAKEESPTILLLQAFYQRVDDYVNELLEIVQSSEQGKVFMYHQPAPKRFKTEDYVANLGKVAKQGNWLAMVISLLVIKLNHYERLLKRLKTAYAEMADSDNWPLERINLGGGGFALHSHEEMNPGQRVCVLFQLDDEYVFAKARCVYNQPSTDDSEGCRVAFEFDELSAEGQAKIIRFMTHKELELAHPENE
;
A
#
# COMPACT_ATOMS: atom_id res chain seq x y z
N MET A 1 12.87 19.85 -55.47
CA MET A 1 11.78 18.89 -55.22
C MET A 1 11.95 18.36 -53.81
N SER A 2 11.38 19.09 -52.87
CA SER A 2 11.32 18.81 -51.45
C SER A 2 9.86 18.53 -51.18
N GLN A 3 9.53 17.30 -50.77
CA GLN A 3 8.28 16.91 -50.11
C GLN A 3 8.25 15.38 -49.98
N ALA A 4 8.80 14.88 -48.88
CA ALA A 4 8.49 13.57 -48.31
C ALA A 4 9.07 13.51 -46.89
N THR A 5 8.57 14.36 -45.98
CA THR A 5 8.84 14.28 -44.54
C THR A 5 7.77 15.10 -43.82
N GLN A 6 6.52 14.67 -43.91
CA GLN A 6 5.45 15.27 -43.10
C GLN A 6 4.27 14.32 -42.97
N ASP A 7 4.52 13.12 -42.43
CA ASP A 7 3.42 12.25 -41.99
C ASP A 7 3.76 11.44 -40.73
N ASN A 8 4.53 12.04 -39.82
CA ASN A 8 4.54 11.64 -38.42
C ASN A 8 3.56 12.52 -37.66
N ARG A 9 2.25 12.31 -37.85
CA ARG A 9 1.23 12.85 -36.93
C ARG A 9 1.29 12.11 -35.60
N LEU A 10 2.25 12.54 -34.79
CA LEU A 10 2.21 12.77 -33.34
C LEU A 10 1.11 12.02 -32.57
N PHE A 11 1.51 10.96 -31.85
CA PHE A 11 0.75 10.37 -30.73
C PHE A 11 0.71 11.29 -29.47
N PHE A 12 1.05 12.58 -29.61
CA PHE A 12 1.59 13.43 -28.56
C PHE A 12 1.04 14.84 -28.70
N ARG A 13 0.14 15.25 -27.79
CA ARG A 13 -0.74 16.41 -28.01
C ARG A 13 -0.30 17.68 -27.29
N PHE A 14 0.35 17.59 -26.13
CA PHE A 14 0.64 18.77 -25.33
C PHE A 14 1.76 18.53 -24.31
N ASP A 15 2.62 19.53 -24.10
CA ASP A 15 3.63 19.46 -23.04
C ASP A 15 3.05 20.01 -21.74
N VAL A 16 3.13 19.21 -20.68
CA VAL A 16 2.63 19.54 -19.34
C VAL A 16 3.75 19.37 -18.32
N ARG A 17 3.68 20.14 -17.23
CA ARG A 17 4.52 19.90 -16.05
C ARG A 17 3.79 18.99 -15.09
N VAL A 18 4.31 17.79 -14.87
CA VAL A 18 3.67 16.74 -14.07
C VAL A 18 4.73 16.05 -13.22
N GLY A 19 4.40 15.81 -11.95
CA GLY A 19 5.20 14.96 -11.07
C GLY A 19 4.99 13.51 -11.46
N TYR A 20 6.07 12.73 -11.55
CA TYR A 20 5.97 11.32 -11.88
C TYR A 20 6.97 10.46 -11.12
N TYR A 21 6.61 9.20 -10.89
CA TYR A 21 7.49 8.16 -10.40
C TYR A 21 7.51 7.01 -11.41
N MET A 22 8.70 6.55 -11.80
CA MET A 22 8.88 5.55 -12.85
C MET A 22 9.88 4.48 -12.44
N GLU A 23 9.56 3.23 -12.72
CA GLU A 23 10.46 2.09 -12.49
C GLU A 23 10.38 1.06 -13.62
N PRO A 24 11.46 0.30 -13.88
CA PRO A 24 11.43 -0.78 -14.85
C PRO A 24 10.50 -1.91 -14.39
N VAL A 25 9.80 -2.54 -15.34
CA VAL A 25 9.00 -3.73 -15.07
C VAL A 25 9.95 -4.92 -14.87
N SER A 26 9.76 -5.68 -13.78
CA SER A 26 10.52 -6.89 -13.51
C SER A 26 10.23 -8.01 -14.53
N GLU A 27 11.06 -9.04 -14.55
CA GLU A 27 10.90 -10.20 -15.46
C GLU A 27 9.52 -10.88 -15.34
N ASN A 28 8.89 -10.81 -14.17
CA ASN A 28 7.56 -11.37 -13.89
C ASN A 28 6.40 -10.43 -14.26
N GLY A 29 6.68 -9.28 -14.89
CA GLY A 29 5.66 -8.29 -15.25
C GLY A 29 5.14 -7.45 -14.09
N LEU A 30 5.76 -7.58 -12.91
CA LEU A 30 5.48 -6.82 -11.69
C LEU A 30 6.32 -5.54 -11.64
N CYS A 31 5.76 -4.50 -11.06
CA CYS A 31 6.39 -3.22 -10.81
C CYS A 31 5.69 -2.59 -9.61
N MET A 32 6.36 -1.65 -8.94
CA MET A 32 5.83 -0.98 -7.75
C MET A 32 5.42 -2.00 -6.69
N HIS A 33 6.15 -3.12 -6.64
CA HIS A 33 5.83 -4.26 -5.80
C HIS A 33 7.03 -4.57 -4.92
N ILE A 34 6.79 -4.59 -3.61
CA ILE A 34 7.79 -4.98 -2.64
C ILE A 34 7.66 -6.49 -2.39
N ASP A 35 8.71 -7.23 -2.76
CA ASP A 35 8.77 -8.68 -2.51
C ASP A 35 8.61 -8.97 -1.02
N ARG A 36 7.67 -9.86 -0.67
CA ARG A 36 7.47 -10.36 0.69
C ARG A 36 8.77 -10.86 1.32
N GLN A 37 9.66 -11.51 0.57
CA GLN A 37 10.93 -12.01 1.11
C GLN A 37 11.87 -10.89 1.57
N SER A 38 11.71 -9.68 1.02
CA SER A 38 12.44 -8.48 1.48
C SER A 38 11.88 -7.91 2.80
N LEU A 39 10.61 -8.21 3.11
CA LEU A 39 9.88 -7.66 4.26
C LEU A 39 9.94 -8.57 5.49
N ILE A 40 9.89 -9.89 5.28
CA ILE A 40 9.89 -10.88 6.35
C ILE A 40 10.97 -11.94 6.10
N SER A 41 11.84 -12.12 7.09
CA SER A 41 12.82 -13.21 7.06
C SER A 41 12.13 -14.56 7.33
N ASP A 42 12.71 -15.65 6.85
CA ASP A 42 12.23 -17.01 7.17
C ASP A 42 12.11 -17.25 8.67
N HIS A 43 13.03 -16.67 9.46
CA HIS A 43 13.01 -16.74 10.90
C HIS A 43 11.80 -16.00 11.51
N ASP A 44 11.55 -14.76 11.07
CA ASP A 44 10.38 -13.98 11.50
C ASP A 44 9.08 -14.74 11.15
N TYR A 45 9.01 -15.34 9.95
CA TYR A 45 7.85 -16.11 9.52
C TYR A 45 7.61 -17.34 10.40
N GLN A 46 8.65 -18.13 10.69
CA GLN A 46 8.54 -19.29 11.59
C GLN A 46 8.08 -18.90 12.99
N LEU A 47 8.52 -17.75 13.50
CA LEU A 47 8.07 -17.22 14.79
C LEU A 47 6.56 -16.90 14.76
N ILE A 48 6.08 -16.20 13.73
CA ILE A 48 4.66 -15.85 13.57
C ILE A 48 3.79 -17.10 13.49
N VAL A 49 4.23 -18.13 12.75
CA VAL A 49 3.51 -19.41 12.64
C VAL A 49 3.41 -20.06 14.02
N LYS A 50 4.53 -20.22 14.73
CA LYS A 50 4.57 -20.83 16.07
C LYS A 50 3.70 -20.08 17.09
N GLU A 51 3.74 -18.76 17.07
CA GLU A 51 2.93 -17.92 17.97
C GLU A 51 1.43 -18.03 17.65
N SER A 52 1.09 -18.15 16.35
CA SER A 52 -0.29 -18.35 15.92
C SER A 52 -0.81 -19.73 16.33
N GLU A 53 -0.01 -20.78 16.21
CA GLU A 53 -0.31 -22.12 16.71
C GLU A 53 -0.51 -22.11 18.23
N SER A 54 0.42 -21.50 18.97
CA SER A 54 0.34 -21.41 20.43
C SER A 54 -0.92 -20.66 20.90
N LEU A 55 -1.28 -19.59 20.21
CA LEU A 55 -2.49 -18.83 20.50
C LEU A 55 -3.75 -19.63 20.16
N HIS A 56 -3.75 -20.35 19.03
CA HIS A 56 -4.86 -21.21 18.64
C HIS A 56 -5.09 -22.34 19.66
N GLU A 57 -4.02 -22.97 20.15
CA GLU A 57 -4.10 -23.99 21.20
C GLU A 57 -4.72 -23.42 22.48
N LEU A 58 -4.27 -22.25 22.94
CA LEU A 58 -4.80 -21.62 24.15
C LEU A 58 -6.26 -21.21 24.02
N LEU A 59 -6.68 -20.70 22.87
CA LEU A 59 -8.07 -20.29 22.63
C LEU A 59 -9.02 -21.50 22.51
N ASN A 60 -8.51 -22.66 22.12
CA ASN A 60 -9.28 -23.90 22.00
C ASN A 60 -9.17 -24.82 23.22
N ASP A 61 -8.47 -24.41 24.27
CA ASP A 61 -8.36 -25.17 25.52
C ASP A 61 -9.74 -25.36 26.15
N GLU A 62 -10.23 -26.60 26.14
CA GLU A 62 -11.55 -27.02 26.65
C GLU A 62 -11.76 -26.63 28.13
N THR A 63 -10.69 -26.48 28.92
CA THR A 63 -10.78 -26.05 30.32
C THR A 63 -11.17 -24.58 30.48
N HIS A 64 -10.85 -23.74 29.49
CA HIS A 64 -11.04 -22.29 29.52
C HIS A 64 -12.06 -21.78 28.48
N LYS A 65 -12.36 -22.59 27.46
CA LYS A 65 -13.30 -22.28 26.37
C LYS A 65 -14.69 -21.87 26.83
N ASN A 66 -15.17 -22.45 27.94
CA ASN A 66 -16.48 -22.16 28.51
C ASN A 66 -16.50 -20.94 29.45
N SER A 67 -15.37 -20.27 29.68
CA SER A 67 -15.34 -19.03 30.46
C SER A 67 -15.83 -17.87 29.59
N GLY A 68 -16.68 -16.98 30.10
CA GLY A 68 -17.13 -15.80 29.34
C GLY A 68 -15.98 -14.90 28.86
N SER A 69 -14.81 -15.01 29.48
CA SER A 69 -13.58 -14.33 29.07
C SER A 69 -12.98 -14.85 27.75
N SER A 70 -13.25 -16.10 27.37
CA SER A 70 -12.72 -16.68 26.12
C SER A 70 -13.26 -15.97 24.88
N VAL A 71 -14.54 -15.56 24.93
CA VAL A 71 -15.22 -14.85 23.83
C VAL A 71 -14.50 -13.55 23.50
N VAL A 72 -14.14 -12.74 24.51
CA VAL A 72 -13.41 -11.49 24.31
C VAL A 72 -12.09 -11.72 23.58
N PHE A 73 -11.34 -12.76 23.95
CA PHE A 73 -10.06 -13.04 23.29
C PHE A 73 -10.22 -13.60 21.88
N ILE A 74 -11.29 -14.36 21.62
CA ILE A 74 -11.63 -14.83 20.28
C ILE A 74 -11.96 -13.62 19.38
N GLU A 75 -12.75 -12.67 19.85
CA GLU A 75 -13.10 -11.45 19.12
C GLU A 75 -11.87 -10.58 18.85
N LEU A 76 -11.00 -10.37 19.84
CA LEU A 76 -9.74 -9.65 19.66
C LEU A 76 -8.81 -10.36 18.67
N HIS A 77 -8.76 -11.69 18.72
CA HIS A 77 -8.01 -12.50 17.77
C HIS A 77 -8.57 -12.35 16.35
N GLN A 78 -9.89 -12.44 16.17
CA GLN A 78 -10.55 -12.24 14.88
C GLN A 78 -10.25 -10.86 14.30
N LYS A 79 -10.32 -9.81 15.13
CA LYS A 79 -9.98 -8.45 14.70
C LYS A 79 -8.54 -8.33 14.23
N LEU A 80 -7.59 -8.95 14.95
CA LEU A 80 -6.20 -9.02 14.52
C LEU A 80 -6.05 -9.82 13.23
N GLN A 81 -6.77 -10.92 13.04
CA GLN A 81 -6.74 -11.70 11.80
C GLN A 81 -7.24 -10.91 10.60
N PHE A 82 -8.19 -10.00 10.79
CA PHE A 82 -8.61 -9.10 9.72
C PHE A 82 -7.47 -8.16 9.28
N MET A 83 -6.77 -7.56 10.25
CA MET A 83 -5.56 -6.77 9.96
C MET A 83 -4.52 -7.59 9.19
N VAL A 84 -4.30 -8.86 9.58
CA VAL A 84 -3.38 -9.76 8.90
C VAL A 84 -3.83 -10.04 7.46
N PHE A 85 -5.10 -10.35 7.25
CA PHE A 85 -5.67 -10.59 5.93
C PHE A 85 -5.44 -9.41 4.98
N LEU A 86 -5.72 -8.19 5.44
CA LEU A 86 -5.49 -6.98 4.63
C LEU A 86 -4.01 -6.78 4.31
N LEU A 87 -3.14 -6.95 5.31
CA LEU A 87 -1.70 -6.78 5.14
C LEU A 87 -1.10 -7.82 4.18
N GLU A 88 -1.55 -9.07 4.25
CA GLU A 88 -1.14 -10.13 3.33
C GLU A 88 -1.61 -9.85 1.90
N ALA A 89 -2.86 -9.43 1.71
CA ALA A 89 -3.36 -9.05 0.40
C ALA A 89 -2.55 -7.92 -0.23
N ILE A 90 -2.19 -6.89 0.54
CA ILE A 90 -1.34 -5.78 0.08
C ILE A 90 0.06 -6.27 -0.27
N MET A 91 0.69 -7.07 0.60
CA MET A 91 2.03 -7.62 0.34
C MET A 91 2.08 -8.54 -0.89
N HIS A 92 0.96 -9.17 -1.24
CA HIS A 92 0.85 -10.02 -2.42
C HIS A 92 0.34 -9.29 -3.66
N GLY A 93 -0.06 -8.01 -3.55
CA GLY A 93 -0.66 -7.26 -4.65
C GLY A 93 -1.97 -7.87 -5.12
N GLU A 94 -2.74 -8.47 -4.21
CA GLU A 94 -4.01 -9.13 -4.54
C GLU A 94 -5.13 -8.10 -4.65
N PRO A 95 -5.89 -8.08 -5.76
CA PRO A 95 -7.02 -7.16 -5.93
C PRO A 95 -8.22 -7.67 -5.11
N ILE A 96 -8.24 -7.39 -3.81
CA ILE A 96 -9.29 -7.87 -2.89
C ILE A 96 -10.49 -6.92 -2.75
N GLN A 97 -10.48 -5.76 -3.42
CA GLN A 97 -11.48 -4.69 -3.31
C GLN A 97 -12.92 -5.19 -3.48
N ASP A 98 -13.16 -6.06 -4.46
CA ASP A 98 -14.48 -6.60 -4.77
C ASP A 98 -14.66 -8.06 -4.32
N SER A 99 -13.79 -8.55 -3.44
CA SER A 99 -13.81 -9.96 -3.03
C SER A 99 -14.90 -10.26 -1.98
N ASP A 100 -15.54 -11.42 -2.10
CA ASP A 100 -16.44 -11.94 -1.07
C ASP A 100 -15.73 -12.09 0.30
N ALA A 101 -14.42 -12.38 0.27
CA ALA A 101 -13.59 -12.48 1.47
C ALA A 101 -13.49 -11.14 2.21
N LEU A 102 -13.26 -10.04 1.50
CA LEU A 102 -13.23 -8.70 2.11
C LEU A 102 -14.60 -8.34 2.70
N ASN A 103 -15.68 -8.56 1.95
CA ASN A 103 -17.04 -8.30 2.42
C ASN A 103 -17.38 -9.10 3.69
N HIS A 104 -16.96 -10.37 3.74
CA HIS A 104 -17.11 -11.20 4.93
C HIS A 104 -16.38 -10.61 6.13
N TRP A 105 -15.11 -10.23 5.97
CA TRP A 105 -14.31 -9.66 7.05
C TRP A 105 -14.84 -8.31 7.54
N VAL A 106 -15.26 -7.42 6.64
CA VAL A 106 -15.87 -6.13 6.99
C VAL A 106 -17.15 -6.36 7.79
N SER A 107 -18.02 -7.27 7.33
CA SER A 107 -19.25 -7.63 8.04
C SER A 107 -18.96 -8.19 9.43
N LEU A 108 -18.00 -9.12 9.54
CA LEU A 108 -17.58 -9.68 10.82
C LEU A 108 -17.04 -8.59 11.75
N ASN A 109 -16.11 -7.75 11.28
CA ASN A 109 -15.52 -6.67 12.09
C ASN A 109 -16.57 -5.70 12.64
N ASN A 110 -17.61 -5.39 11.87
CA ASN A 110 -18.71 -4.52 12.30
C ASN A 110 -19.57 -5.13 13.44
N THR A 111 -19.50 -6.44 13.65
CA THR A 111 -20.15 -7.11 14.79
C THR A 111 -19.29 -7.10 16.06
N LEU A 112 -17.98 -6.84 15.94
CA LEU A 112 -17.05 -6.89 17.06
C LEU A 112 -17.06 -5.58 17.84
N SER A 113 -17.40 -5.62 19.12
CA SER A 113 -17.35 -4.46 20.00
C SER A 113 -16.06 -4.41 20.82
N ALA A 114 -15.62 -3.20 21.21
CA ALA A 114 -14.51 -3.07 22.15
C ALA A 114 -14.82 -3.83 23.46
N PRO A 115 -13.81 -4.37 24.16
CA PRO A 115 -14.02 -4.98 25.47
C PRO A 115 -14.54 -3.95 26.48
N HIS A 116 -15.57 -4.30 27.24
CA HIS A 116 -16.13 -3.46 28.30
C HIS A 116 -16.30 -4.25 29.60
N ALA A 117 -16.10 -3.58 30.74
CA ALA A 117 -16.35 -4.13 32.07
C ALA A 117 -17.09 -3.12 32.94
N LYS A 118 -17.78 -3.60 33.98
CA LYS A 118 -18.48 -2.74 34.94
C LYS A 118 -17.53 -1.90 35.78
N GLU A 119 -16.33 -2.41 36.02
CA GLU A 119 -15.27 -1.73 36.76
C GLU A 119 -14.04 -1.61 35.85
N GLU A 120 -13.44 -0.42 35.81
CA GLU A 120 -12.19 -0.21 35.10
C GLU A 120 -11.06 -0.97 35.81
N SER A 121 -10.41 -1.86 35.07
CA SER A 121 -9.20 -2.54 35.53
C SER A 121 -8.06 -2.28 34.54
N PRO A 122 -6.80 -2.31 35.00
CA PRO A 122 -5.65 -2.14 34.11
C PRO A 122 -5.64 -3.12 32.93
N THR A 123 -6.14 -4.35 33.15
CA THR A 123 -6.30 -5.35 32.10
C THR A 123 -7.35 -4.92 31.07
N ILE A 124 -8.51 -4.40 31.50
CA ILE A 124 -9.53 -3.93 30.57
C ILE A 124 -9.04 -2.75 29.75
N LEU A 125 -8.33 -1.80 30.37
CA LEU A 125 -7.70 -0.67 29.66
C LEU A 125 -6.68 -1.17 28.61
N LEU A 126 -5.88 -2.19 28.94
CA LEU A 126 -4.96 -2.82 28.00
C LEU A 126 -5.70 -3.45 26.80
N LEU A 127 -6.81 -4.15 27.05
CA LEU A 127 -7.59 -4.80 25.98
C LEU A 127 -8.32 -3.77 25.10
N GLN A 128 -8.82 -2.68 25.67
CA GLN A 128 -9.41 -1.57 24.93
C GLN A 128 -8.37 -0.86 24.07
N ALA A 129 -7.19 -0.57 24.63
CA ALA A 129 -6.08 0.01 23.88
C ALA A 129 -5.61 -0.90 22.74
N PHE A 130 -5.55 -2.22 22.98
CA PHE A 130 -5.28 -3.20 21.93
C PHE A 130 -6.35 -3.18 20.84
N TYR A 131 -7.63 -3.20 21.21
CA TYR A 131 -8.75 -3.16 20.25
C TYR A 131 -8.68 -1.92 19.37
N GLN A 132 -8.54 -0.74 19.99
CA GLN A 132 -8.46 0.54 19.26
C GLN A 132 -7.27 0.54 18.32
N ARG A 133 -6.13 0.04 18.79
CA ARG A 133 -4.92 -0.03 17.99
C ARG A 133 -5.09 -0.88 16.73
N VAL A 134 -5.71 -2.05 16.86
CA VAL A 134 -6.00 -2.90 15.69
C VAL A 134 -7.03 -2.24 14.78
N ASP A 135 -8.03 -1.55 15.34
CA ASP A 135 -9.03 -0.82 14.57
C ASP A 135 -8.41 0.29 13.72
N ASP A 136 -7.51 1.10 14.31
CA ASP A 136 -6.78 2.15 13.59
C ASP A 136 -6.03 1.56 12.38
N TYR A 137 -5.37 0.41 12.55
CA TYR A 137 -4.68 -0.26 11.46
C TYR A 137 -5.61 -0.86 10.42
N VAL A 138 -6.73 -1.47 10.85
CA VAL A 138 -7.71 -2.02 9.91
C VAL A 138 -8.28 -0.89 9.05
N ASN A 139 -8.64 0.24 9.64
CA ASN A 139 -9.15 1.40 8.92
C ASN A 139 -8.11 1.95 7.94
N GLU A 140 -6.86 2.14 8.37
CA GLU A 140 -5.78 2.55 7.49
C GLU A 140 -5.58 1.58 6.31
N LEU A 141 -5.52 0.27 6.58
CA LEU A 141 -5.30 -0.75 5.55
C LEU A 141 -6.50 -0.85 4.59
N LEU A 142 -7.73 -0.62 5.08
CA LEU A 142 -8.92 -0.55 4.23
C LEU A 142 -8.88 0.66 3.30
N GLU A 143 -8.51 1.83 3.82
CA GLU A 143 -8.33 3.03 2.99
C GLU A 143 -7.31 2.77 1.88
N ILE A 144 -6.16 2.17 2.22
CA ILE A 144 -5.10 1.80 1.27
C ILE A 144 -5.61 0.82 0.21
N VAL A 145 -6.36 -0.22 0.62
CA VAL A 145 -6.95 -1.18 -0.32
C VAL A 145 -7.93 -0.48 -1.25
N GLN A 146 -8.81 0.38 -0.73
CA GLN A 146 -9.83 1.09 -1.50
C GLN A 146 -9.25 2.15 -2.44
N SER A 147 -8.19 2.83 -2.04
CA SER A 147 -7.50 3.83 -2.85
C SER A 147 -6.43 3.24 -3.77
N SER A 148 -6.18 1.93 -3.71
CA SER A 148 -5.17 1.31 -4.55
C SER A 148 -5.59 1.28 -6.01
N GLU A 149 -4.68 1.73 -6.87
CA GLU A 149 -4.88 1.64 -8.32
C GLU A 149 -4.67 0.18 -8.75
N GLN A 150 -5.78 -0.50 -9.07
CA GLN A 150 -5.82 -1.91 -9.48
C GLN A 150 -5.19 -2.91 -8.50
N GLY A 151 -5.10 -2.59 -7.20
CA GLY A 151 -4.42 -3.45 -6.22
C GLY A 151 -2.90 -3.54 -6.40
N LYS A 152 -2.29 -2.62 -7.18
CA LYS A 152 -0.86 -2.65 -7.50
C LYS A 152 -0.08 -1.53 -6.85
N VAL A 153 -0.71 -0.37 -6.67
CA VAL A 153 -0.06 0.82 -6.12
C VAL A 153 -0.72 1.16 -4.79
N PHE A 154 0.07 1.14 -3.73
CA PHE A 154 -0.40 1.39 -2.37
C PHE A 154 0.26 2.66 -1.82
N MET A 155 -0.56 3.66 -1.50
CA MET A 155 -0.11 4.93 -0.93
C MET A 155 -0.36 4.95 0.57
N TYR A 156 0.69 5.18 1.36
CA TYR A 156 0.60 5.19 2.83
C TYR A 156 0.67 6.61 3.35
N HIS A 157 -0.40 7.08 3.99
CA HIS A 157 -0.49 8.46 4.45
C HIS A 157 -0.22 8.64 5.94
N GLN A 158 -0.33 7.57 6.75
CA GLN A 158 -0.13 7.68 8.19
C GLN A 158 1.27 7.24 8.62
N PRO A 159 1.93 8.00 9.53
CA PRO A 159 3.21 7.58 10.07
C PRO A 159 3.06 6.27 10.86
N ALA A 160 4.09 5.43 10.83
CA ALA A 160 4.10 4.22 11.65
C ALA A 160 4.08 4.61 13.14
N PRO A 161 3.06 4.18 13.90
CA PRO A 161 2.96 4.58 15.29
C PRO A 161 3.98 3.83 16.18
N LYS A 162 4.15 4.31 17.41
CA LYS A 162 5.08 3.72 18.38
C LYS A 162 4.66 2.31 18.77
N ARG A 163 5.64 1.43 18.98
CA ARG A 163 5.44 0.03 19.42
C ARG A 163 4.49 -0.06 20.61
N PHE A 164 3.51 -0.97 20.53
CA PHE A 164 2.58 -1.24 21.62
C PHE A 164 3.27 -1.94 22.81
N LYS A 165 3.24 -1.32 23.99
CA LYS A 165 3.87 -1.83 25.22
C LYS A 165 2.81 -2.19 26.24
N THR A 166 2.84 -3.41 26.73
CA THR A 166 1.90 -3.85 27.78
C THR A 166 2.23 -3.21 29.11
N GLU A 167 3.49 -2.82 29.34
CA GLU A 167 3.97 -2.22 30.56
C GLU A 167 3.37 -0.84 30.84
N ASP A 168 2.85 -0.17 29.81
CA ASP A 168 2.12 1.08 29.94
C ASP A 168 0.77 0.90 30.66
N TYR A 169 0.29 -0.36 30.78
CA TYR A 169 -0.98 -0.72 31.41
C TYR A 169 -0.81 -1.73 32.55
N VAL A 170 -0.06 -2.81 32.33
CA VAL A 170 0.10 -3.95 33.25
C VAL A 170 1.59 -4.34 33.36
N ALA A 171 2.28 -3.79 34.35
CA ALA A 171 3.73 -3.90 34.51
C ALA A 171 4.28 -5.34 34.70
N ASN A 172 3.47 -6.28 35.18
CA ASN A 172 3.90 -7.64 35.50
C ASN A 172 3.31 -8.73 34.57
N LEU A 173 2.62 -8.35 33.48
CA LEU A 173 1.91 -9.28 32.61
C LEU A 173 2.83 -10.43 32.13
N GLY A 174 4.02 -10.10 31.62
CA GLY A 174 4.97 -11.10 31.13
C GLY A 174 5.49 -12.04 32.23
N LYS A 175 5.58 -11.59 33.49
CA LYS A 175 5.95 -12.47 34.61
C LYS A 175 4.83 -13.45 34.93
N VAL A 176 3.60 -12.95 34.95
CA VAL A 176 2.38 -13.75 35.25
C VAL A 176 2.12 -14.76 34.13
N ALA A 177 2.36 -14.40 32.86
CA ALA A 177 2.29 -15.32 31.73
C ALA A 177 3.31 -16.48 31.87
N LYS A 178 4.56 -16.18 32.28
CA LYS A 178 5.59 -17.20 32.53
C LYS A 178 5.27 -18.13 33.70
N GLN A 179 4.37 -17.73 34.59
CA GLN A 179 3.88 -18.57 35.69
C GLN A 179 2.74 -19.51 35.27
N GLY A 180 2.34 -19.51 33.99
CA GLY A 180 1.29 -20.39 33.47
C GLY A 180 -0.13 -19.83 33.65
N ASN A 181 -0.28 -18.54 33.95
CA ASN A 181 -1.61 -17.93 33.98
C ASN A 181 -2.16 -17.79 32.55
N TRP A 182 -3.23 -18.53 32.25
CA TRP A 182 -3.83 -18.60 30.92
C TRP A 182 -4.19 -17.23 30.32
N LEU A 183 -4.87 -16.36 31.10
CA LEU A 183 -5.23 -15.01 30.63
C LEU A 183 -4.00 -14.19 30.23
N ALA A 184 -2.98 -14.18 31.10
CA ALA A 184 -1.75 -13.45 30.82
C ALA A 184 -1.00 -14.02 29.61
N MET A 185 -1.03 -15.34 29.39
CA MET A 185 -0.45 -15.98 28.21
C MET A 185 -1.16 -15.55 26.93
N VAL A 186 -2.50 -15.60 26.91
CA VAL A 186 -3.32 -15.18 25.75
C VAL A 186 -3.07 -13.72 25.41
N ILE A 187 -3.14 -12.82 26.40
CA ILE A 187 -2.89 -11.39 26.19
C ILE A 187 -1.46 -11.15 25.70
N SER A 188 -0.48 -11.83 26.28
CA SER A 188 0.92 -11.70 25.86
C SER A 188 1.11 -12.13 24.40
N LEU A 189 0.50 -13.25 23.98
CA LEU A 189 0.60 -13.72 22.60
C LEU A 189 -0.13 -12.82 21.62
N LEU A 190 -1.32 -12.30 21.96
CA LEU A 190 -2.02 -11.31 21.13
C LEU A 190 -1.15 -10.07 20.90
N VAL A 191 -0.52 -9.55 21.96
CA VAL A 191 0.34 -8.36 21.85
C VAL A 191 1.64 -8.65 21.11
N ILE A 192 2.23 -9.83 21.29
CA ILE A 192 3.41 -10.25 20.51
C ILE A 192 3.05 -10.30 19.02
N LYS A 193 1.93 -10.96 18.69
CA LYS A 193 1.44 -11.08 17.31
C LYS A 193 1.18 -9.72 16.69
N LEU A 194 0.47 -8.83 17.39
CA LEU A 194 0.28 -7.43 16.96
C LEU A 194 1.62 -6.75 16.66
N ASN A 195 2.57 -6.78 17.60
CA ASN A 195 3.88 -6.13 17.44
C ASN A 195 4.70 -6.65 16.25
N HIS A 196 4.52 -7.92 15.85
CA HIS A 196 5.15 -8.43 14.62
C HIS A 196 4.54 -7.81 13.38
N TYR A 197 3.21 -7.75 13.28
CA TYR A 197 2.55 -7.11 12.14
C TYR A 197 2.72 -5.59 12.14
N GLU A 198 2.83 -4.93 13.29
CA GLU A 198 3.23 -3.50 13.35
C GLU A 198 4.62 -3.29 12.72
N ARG A 199 5.56 -4.19 13.01
CA ARG A 199 6.91 -4.12 12.43
C ARG A 199 6.87 -4.36 10.92
N LEU A 200 6.05 -5.32 10.48
CA LEU A 200 5.88 -5.63 9.06
C LEU A 200 5.26 -4.45 8.30
N LEU A 201 4.18 -3.87 8.82
CA LEU A 201 3.58 -2.66 8.27
C LEU A 201 4.57 -1.49 8.23
N LYS A 202 5.39 -1.30 9.27
CA LYS A 202 6.44 -0.28 9.25
C LYS A 202 7.47 -0.52 8.13
N ARG A 203 7.93 -1.76 7.94
CA ARG A 203 8.85 -2.12 6.84
C ARG A 203 8.21 -1.84 5.49
N LEU A 204 6.94 -2.22 5.33
CA LEU A 204 6.15 -1.98 4.13
C LEU A 204 6.04 -0.48 3.81
N LYS A 205 5.61 0.34 4.78
CA LYS A 205 5.55 1.80 4.65
C LYS A 205 6.90 2.41 4.27
N THR A 206 7.99 1.90 4.83
CA THR A 206 9.34 2.37 4.52
C THR A 206 9.74 2.01 3.10
N ALA A 207 9.40 0.80 2.65
CA ALA A 207 9.72 0.32 1.31
C ALA A 207 8.93 1.09 0.22
N TYR A 208 7.73 1.55 0.55
CA TYR A 208 6.91 2.40 -0.34
C TYR A 208 7.13 3.91 -0.14
N ALA A 209 8.06 4.35 0.71
CA ALA A 209 8.19 5.75 1.09
C ALA A 209 8.51 6.66 -0.11
N GLU A 210 9.43 6.26 -0.99
CA GLU A 210 9.80 7.05 -2.17
C GLU A 210 8.64 7.20 -3.17
N MET A 211 7.85 6.14 -3.32
CA MET A 211 6.65 6.16 -4.16
C MET A 211 5.52 6.96 -3.51
N ALA A 212 5.38 6.94 -2.18
CA ALA A 212 4.30 7.66 -1.49
C ALA A 212 4.58 9.17 -1.34
N ASP A 213 5.82 9.61 -1.52
CA ASP A 213 6.28 10.99 -1.35
C ASP A 213 6.17 11.79 -2.67
N SER A 214 4.94 11.97 -3.14
CA SER A 214 4.64 12.64 -4.41
C SER A 214 5.11 14.10 -4.46
N ASP A 215 5.18 14.77 -3.31
CA ASP A 215 5.71 16.13 -3.18
C ASP A 215 7.20 16.23 -3.57
N ASN A 216 7.95 15.12 -3.51
CA ASN A 216 9.36 15.04 -3.88
C ASN A 216 9.60 14.34 -5.23
N TRP A 217 8.55 13.98 -5.97
CA TRP A 217 8.70 13.45 -7.32
C TRP A 217 9.30 14.50 -8.28
N PRO A 218 10.11 14.07 -9.27
CA PRO A 218 10.62 14.97 -10.28
C PRO A 218 9.48 15.64 -11.05
N LEU A 219 9.44 16.97 -10.98
CA LEU A 219 8.50 17.79 -11.75
C LEU A 219 9.11 18.15 -13.11
N GLU A 220 8.81 17.33 -14.12
CA GLU A 220 9.36 17.51 -15.46
C GLU A 220 8.31 17.95 -16.47
N ARG A 221 8.81 18.55 -17.56
CA ARG A 221 7.99 18.84 -18.74
C ARG A 221 7.89 17.58 -19.58
N ILE A 222 6.76 16.90 -19.46
CA ILE A 222 6.45 15.68 -20.21
C ILE A 222 5.47 16.01 -21.33
N ASN A 223 5.65 15.39 -22.49
CA ASN A 223 4.60 15.36 -23.49
C ASN A 223 3.65 14.21 -23.13
N LEU A 224 2.42 14.51 -22.75
CA LEU A 224 1.45 13.51 -22.31
C LEU A 224 0.33 13.37 -23.34
N GLY A 225 -0.24 12.18 -23.43
CA GLY A 225 -1.37 11.85 -24.28
C GLY A 225 -2.14 10.67 -23.73
N GLY A 226 -3.39 10.47 -24.16
CA GLY A 226 -4.19 9.32 -23.73
C GLY A 226 -3.66 7.96 -24.20
N GLY A 227 -2.61 7.92 -25.04
CA GLY A 227 -1.98 6.69 -25.54
C GLY A 227 -0.51 6.53 -25.16
N GLY A 228 0.10 7.51 -24.50
CA GLY A 228 1.51 7.44 -24.13
C GLY A 228 2.07 8.76 -23.61
N PHE A 229 3.37 8.78 -23.36
CA PHE A 229 4.08 9.96 -22.93
C PHE A 229 5.51 10.01 -23.49
N ALA A 230 6.12 11.18 -23.50
CA ALA A 230 7.53 11.35 -23.82
C ALA A 230 8.19 12.34 -22.86
N LEU A 231 9.44 12.06 -22.50
CA LEU A 231 10.22 12.86 -21.56
C LEU A 231 11.71 12.87 -21.96
N HIS A 232 12.49 13.71 -21.27
CA HIS A 232 13.95 13.67 -21.38
C HIS A 232 14.48 12.83 -20.23
N SER A 233 15.24 11.79 -20.55
CA SER A 233 15.81 10.87 -19.56
C SER A 233 17.32 10.97 -19.59
N HIS A 234 17.95 10.98 -18.43
CA HIS A 234 19.41 10.80 -18.33
C HIS A 234 19.81 9.31 -18.33
N GLU A 235 18.83 8.42 -18.13
CA GLU A 235 19.02 6.97 -18.20
C GLU A 235 18.73 6.46 -19.61
N GLU A 236 19.56 5.53 -20.08
CA GLU A 236 19.38 4.88 -21.37
C GLU A 236 18.21 3.89 -21.30
N MET A 237 17.21 4.09 -22.18
CA MET A 237 16.02 3.24 -22.27
C MET A 237 16.01 2.49 -23.59
N ASN A 238 15.96 1.16 -23.55
CA ASN A 238 15.96 0.37 -24.78
C ASN A 238 14.55 0.32 -25.40
N PRO A 239 14.39 0.44 -26.73
CA PRO A 239 13.12 0.15 -27.38
C PRO A 239 12.61 -1.25 -27.01
N GLY A 240 11.33 -1.34 -26.60
CA GLY A 240 10.70 -2.54 -26.08
C GLY A 240 10.81 -2.71 -24.56
N GLN A 241 11.67 -1.95 -23.88
CA GLN A 241 11.73 -1.93 -22.42
C GLN A 241 10.39 -1.46 -21.84
N ARG A 242 9.90 -2.20 -20.83
CA ARG A 242 8.65 -1.88 -20.16
C ARG A 242 8.94 -1.18 -18.84
N VAL A 243 8.14 -0.17 -18.54
CA VAL A 243 8.20 0.62 -17.31
C VAL A 243 6.81 0.69 -16.70
N CYS A 244 6.75 0.88 -15.41
CA CYS A 244 5.55 1.37 -14.74
C CYS A 244 5.76 2.82 -14.36
N VAL A 245 4.69 3.60 -14.51
CA VAL A 245 4.71 5.02 -14.23
C VAL A 245 3.48 5.39 -13.42
N LEU A 246 3.71 6.23 -12.43
CA LEU A 246 2.68 6.94 -11.68
C LEU A 246 2.79 8.42 -12.02
N PHE A 247 1.67 9.02 -12.40
CA PHE A 247 1.55 10.46 -12.60
C PHE A 247 0.72 11.06 -11.49
N GLN A 248 1.13 12.23 -11.00
CA GLN A 248 0.32 13.10 -10.17
C GLN A 248 -0.33 14.15 -11.08
N LEU A 249 -1.62 13.98 -11.36
CA LEU A 249 -2.40 14.86 -12.22
C LEU A 249 -3.36 15.67 -11.32
N ASP A 250 -2.97 16.90 -11.02
CA ASP A 250 -3.62 17.71 -9.97
C ASP A 250 -3.66 16.96 -8.62
N ASP A 251 -4.84 16.70 -8.06
CA ASP A 251 -5.03 15.96 -6.81
C ASP A 251 -5.26 14.44 -7.01
N GLU A 252 -5.11 13.93 -8.24
CA GLU A 252 -5.34 12.52 -8.59
C GLU A 252 -4.05 11.81 -9.02
N TYR A 253 -4.02 10.48 -8.81
CA TYR A 253 -2.94 9.62 -9.31
C TYR A 253 -3.41 8.80 -10.50
N VAL A 254 -2.52 8.59 -11.47
CA VAL A 254 -2.75 7.68 -12.59
C VAL A 254 -1.58 6.72 -12.73
N PHE A 255 -1.89 5.43 -12.63
CA PHE A 255 -0.94 4.34 -12.89
C PHE A 255 -1.06 3.84 -14.32
N ALA A 256 0.08 3.61 -14.98
CA ALA A 256 0.15 2.94 -16.26
C ALA A 256 1.38 2.02 -16.36
N LYS A 257 1.26 0.94 -17.13
CA LYS A 257 2.44 0.28 -17.70
C LYS A 257 2.64 0.79 -19.11
N ALA A 258 3.88 1.09 -19.45
CA ALA A 258 4.24 1.66 -20.72
C ALA A 258 5.46 0.96 -21.31
N ARG A 259 5.55 0.96 -22.64
CA ARG A 259 6.65 0.37 -23.39
C ARG A 259 7.39 1.45 -24.13
N CYS A 260 8.71 1.49 -23.97
CA CYS A 260 9.58 2.38 -24.74
C CYS A 260 9.44 2.04 -26.23
N VAL A 261 8.95 2.99 -27.03
CA VAL A 261 8.80 2.83 -28.49
C VAL A 261 9.80 3.68 -29.25
N TYR A 262 10.43 4.64 -28.58
CA TYR A 262 11.37 5.57 -29.17
C TYR A 262 12.44 5.97 -28.16
N ASN A 263 13.70 5.90 -28.57
CA ASN A 263 14.83 6.48 -27.86
C ASN A 263 15.70 7.20 -28.89
N GLN A 264 15.87 8.51 -28.72
CA GLN A 264 16.79 9.32 -29.49
C GLN A 264 17.84 9.92 -28.54
N PRO A 265 19.09 9.45 -28.59
CA PRO A 265 20.17 10.08 -27.84
C PRO A 265 20.37 11.53 -28.31
N SER A 266 20.61 12.45 -27.38
CA SER A 266 21.02 13.81 -27.75
C SER A 266 22.39 13.78 -28.42
N THR A 267 22.65 14.78 -29.26
CA THR A 267 23.99 15.03 -29.81
C THR A 267 24.96 15.58 -28.77
N ASP A 268 24.45 16.02 -27.62
CA ASP A 268 25.23 16.45 -26.45
C ASP A 268 24.95 15.49 -25.28
N ASP A 269 25.99 14.79 -24.81
CA ASP A 269 25.91 13.82 -23.70
C ASP A 269 25.37 14.45 -22.40
N SER A 270 25.41 15.78 -22.27
CA SER A 270 24.91 16.50 -21.09
C SER A 270 23.39 16.70 -21.08
N GLU A 271 22.70 16.52 -22.22
CA GLU A 271 21.26 16.78 -22.36
C GLU A 271 20.38 15.53 -22.22
N GLY A 272 20.99 14.34 -22.04
CA GLY A 272 20.27 13.07 -21.94
C GLY A 272 19.71 12.56 -23.27
N CYS A 273 18.70 11.70 -23.22
CA CYS A 273 18.02 11.15 -24.39
C CYS A 273 16.52 11.46 -24.35
N ARG A 274 15.93 11.72 -25.53
CA ARG A 274 14.48 11.84 -25.66
C ARG A 274 13.88 10.46 -25.79
N VAL A 275 13.05 10.09 -24.84
CA VAL A 275 12.39 8.79 -24.79
C VAL A 275 10.88 8.97 -24.92
N ALA A 276 10.23 8.05 -25.66
CA ALA A 276 8.79 8.01 -25.77
C ALA A 276 8.26 6.62 -25.47
N PHE A 277 7.15 6.59 -24.74
CA PHE A 277 6.50 5.40 -24.25
C PHE A 277 5.06 5.35 -24.75
N GLU A 278 4.63 4.17 -25.16
CA GLU A 278 3.24 3.84 -25.46
C GLU A 278 2.64 3.12 -24.25
N PHE A 279 1.40 3.44 -23.87
CA PHE A 279 0.73 2.73 -22.77
C PHE A 279 0.32 1.32 -23.20
N ASP A 280 0.86 0.31 -22.53
CA ASP A 280 0.48 -1.09 -22.68
C ASP A 280 -0.73 -1.44 -21.79
N GLU A 281 -0.74 -0.93 -20.56
CA GLU A 281 -1.81 -1.14 -19.57
C GLU A 281 -2.18 0.21 -18.94
N LEU A 282 -3.37 0.72 -19.26
CA LEU A 282 -3.96 1.92 -18.66
C LEU A 282 -5.46 1.67 -18.51
N SER A 283 -6.02 1.95 -17.33
CA SER A 283 -7.47 1.81 -17.11
C SER A 283 -8.23 2.85 -17.95
N ALA A 284 -9.47 2.54 -18.34
CA ALA A 284 -10.32 3.50 -19.04
C ALA A 284 -10.53 4.79 -18.22
N GLU A 285 -10.60 4.65 -16.89
CA GLU A 285 -10.66 5.78 -15.97
C GLU A 285 -9.36 6.60 -15.99
N GLY A 286 -8.19 5.96 -15.90
CA GLY A 286 -6.89 6.63 -15.98
C GLY A 286 -6.70 7.37 -17.31
N GLN A 287 -7.13 6.76 -18.42
CA GLN A 287 -7.15 7.43 -19.72
C GLN A 287 -8.06 8.66 -19.72
N ALA A 288 -9.26 8.56 -19.14
CA ALA A 288 -10.18 9.68 -19.01
C ALA A 288 -9.61 10.80 -18.11
N LYS A 289 -8.93 10.45 -17.00
CA LYS A 289 -8.22 11.39 -16.12
C LYS A 289 -7.15 12.16 -16.88
N ILE A 290 -6.28 11.46 -17.62
CA ILE A 290 -5.25 12.09 -18.49
C ILE A 290 -5.88 13.06 -19.50
N ILE A 291 -6.93 12.64 -20.21
CA ILE A 291 -7.59 13.48 -21.21
C ILE A 291 -8.20 14.74 -20.59
N ARG A 292 -8.88 14.60 -19.44
CA ARG A 292 -9.46 15.75 -18.72
C ARG A 292 -8.39 16.72 -18.25
N PHE A 293 -7.33 16.20 -17.62
CA PHE A 293 -6.19 16.99 -17.18
C PHE A 293 -5.56 17.80 -18.33
N MET A 294 -5.24 17.14 -19.45
CA MET A 294 -4.67 17.83 -20.62
C MET A 294 -5.60 18.90 -21.18
N THR A 295 -6.90 18.59 -21.31
CA THR A 295 -7.88 19.55 -21.81
C THR A 295 -7.97 20.77 -20.89
N HIS A 296 -7.89 20.57 -19.57
CA HIS A 296 -7.89 21.65 -18.60
C HIS A 296 -6.66 22.56 -18.76
N LYS A 297 -5.45 21.97 -18.86
CA LYS A 297 -4.21 22.72 -19.08
C LYS A 297 -4.16 23.44 -20.42
N GLU A 298 -4.72 22.85 -21.47
CA GLU A 298 -4.89 23.53 -22.78
C GLU A 298 -5.78 24.78 -22.66
N LEU A 299 -6.88 24.69 -21.91
CA LEU A 299 -7.80 25.82 -21.68
C LEU A 299 -7.17 26.92 -20.81
N GLU A 300 -6.42 26.56 -19.76
CA GLU A 300 -5.67 27.52 -18.93
C GLU A 300 -4.69 28.34 -19.79
N LEU A 301 -3.91 27.68 -20.65
CA LEU A 301 -2.97 28.38 -21.54
C LEU A 301 -3.67 29.23 -22.61
N ALA A 302 -4.86 28.83 -23.06
CA ALA A 302 -5.64 29.60 -24.03
C ALA A 302 -6.29 30.87 -23.42
N HIS A 303 -6.47 30.90 -22.10
CA HIS A 303 -7.14 31.98 -21.37
C HIS A 303 -6.36 32.43 -20.12
N PRO A 304 -5.18 33.05 -20.30
CA PRO A 304 -4.29 33.43 -19.19
C PRO A 304 -4.81 34.59 -18.30
N GLU A 305 -6.01 35.13 -18.54
CA GLU A 305 -6.53 36.35 -17.87
C GLU A 305 -7.55 36.08 -16.73
N ASN A 306 -7.66 34.84 -16.22
CA ASN A 306 -8.63 34.47 -15.16
C ASN A 306 -8.00 34.09 -13.81
N GLU A 307 -6.77 34.53 -13.53
CA GLU A 307 -6.19 34.52 -12.16
C GLU A 307 -6.37 35.87 -11.45
#